data_AF-A0A4S0JA38-F1
#
_entry.id   AF-A0A4S0JA38-F1
#
_cell.length_a   1.000
_cell.length_b   1.000
_cell.length_c   1.000
_cell.angle_alpha   90.00
_cell.angle_beta   90.00
_cell.angle_gamma   90.00
#
_symmetry.space_group_name_H-M   'P 1'
#
loop_
_entity.id
_entity.type
_entity.pdbx_description
1 polymer ?
#
loop_
_entity_poly.entity_id
_entity_poly.type
_entity_poly.pdbx_seq_one_letter_code
_entity_poly.pdbx_strand_id
1 'polypeptide(L)' 'MNVLYIDIDSLRRDHLGCYGYHRNTSPVIDSLARDGIRFENVYVSDVPCHPSRTALWSGR' A
#
# COMPACT_ATOMS: atom_id res chain seq x y z
N MET A 1 21.40 -8.50 0.48
CA MET A 1 20.21 -7.64 0.66
C MET A 1 19.06 -8.36 -0.01
N ASN A 2 18.00 -8.65 0.73
CA ASN A 2 16.82 -9.34 0.20
C ASN A 2 15.63 -8.37 0.24
N VAL A 3 14.74 -8.45 -0.75
CA VAL A 3 13.58 -7.55 -0.86
C VAL A 3 12.31 -8.39 -0.91
N LEU A 4 11.34 -8.04 -0.07
CA LEU A 4 9.98 -8.58 -0.11
C LEU A 4 9.03 -7.47 -0.55
N TYR A 5 8.36 -7.68 -1.68
CA TYR A 5 7.32 -6.79 -2.20
C TYR A 5 5.94 -7.39 -1.94
N ILE A 6 5.03 -6.60 -1.36
CA ILE A 6 3.66 -7.02 -1.03
C ILE A 6 2.70 -6.04 -1.72
N ASP A 7 1.84 -6.57 -2.59
CA ASP A 7 0.78 -5.86 -3.29
C ASP A 7 -0.58 -6.40 -2.83
N ILE A 8 -1.52 -5.50 -2.54
CA ILE A 8 -2.86 -5.87 -2.08
C ILE A 8 -3.88 -5.28 -3.05
N ASP A 9 -4.65 -6.15 -3.71
CA ASP A 9 -5.61 -5.72 -4.70
C ASP A 9 -6.80 -5.00 -4.06
N SER A 10 -7.23 -3.89 -4.68
CA SER A 10 -8.37 -3.08 -4.26
C SER A 10 -8.29 -2.52 -2.82
N LEU A 11 -7.09 -2.43 -2.24
CA LEU A 11 -6.91 -1.87 -0.90
C LEU A 11 -7.08 -0.34 -0.91
N ARG A 12 -8.01 0.16 -0.10
CA ARG A 12 -8.13 1.59 0.15
C ARG A 12 -7.24 2.02 1.31
N ARG A 13 -6.50 3.11 1.15
CA ARG A 13 -5.63 3.65 2.21
C ARG A 13 -6.41 3.96 3.48
N ASP A 14 -7.62 4.49 3.36
CA ASP A 14 -8.47 4.92 4.47
C ASP A 14 -9.12 3.76 5.23
N HIS A 15 -8.83 2.51 4.85
CA HIS A 15 -9.25 1.28 5.53
C HIS A 15 -8.12 0.60 6.32
N LEU A 16 -7.00 1.31 6.49
CA LEU A 16 -5.88 0.90 7.33
C LEU A 16 -5.81 1.77 8.59
N GLY A 17 -5.60 1.14 9.75
CA GLY A 17 -5.49 1.84 11.04
C GLY A 17 -4.37 2.88 11.05
N CYS A 18 -3.24 2.58 10.40
CA CYS A 18 -2.12 3.53 10.26
C CYS A 18 -2.43 4.78 9.42
N TYR A 19 -3.57 4.83 8.72
CA TYR A 19 -4.09 6.01 8.03
C TYR A 19 -5.37 6.56 8.70
N GLY A 20 -5.71 6.11 9.92
CA GLY A 20 -6.82 6.63 10.70
C GLY A 20 -8.12 5.83 10.63
N TYR A 21 -8.11 4.61 10.11
CA TYR A 21 -9.32 3.78 10.08
C TYR A 21 -9.75 3.33 11.49
N HIS A 22 -11.04 3.39 11.77
CA HIS A 22 -11.59 3.15 13.11
C HIS A 22 -11.70 1.66 13.50
N ARG A 23 -11.67 0.74 12.54
CA ARG A 23 -11.80 -0.71 12.81
C ARG A 23 -10.43 -1.36 12.87
N ASN A 24 -10.31 -2.40 13.69
CA ASN A 24 -9.09 -3.20 13.79
C ASN A 24 -8.98 -4.22 12.64
N THR A 25 -8.72 -3.74 11.42
CA THR A 25 -8.60 -4.57 10.21
C THR A 25 -7.16 -4.84 9.79
N SER A 26 -6.19 -4.05 10.26
CA SER A 26 -4.82 -4.07 9.75
C SER A 26 -3.71 -4.05 10.83
N PRO A 27 -3.83 -4.73 11.98
CA PRO A 27 -2.89 -4.57 13.10
C PRO A 27 -1.42 -4.88 12.76
N VAL A 28 -1.19 -5.83 11.84
CA VAL A 28 0.15 -6.21 11.38
C VAL A 28 0.75 -5.14 10.46
N ILE A 29 -0.04 -4.61 9.52
CA ILE A 29 0.39 -3.51 8.64
C ILE A 29 0.64 -2.25 9.47
N ASP A 30 -0.20 -2.00 10.49
CA ASP A 30 -0.03 -0.86 11.38
C ASP A 30 1.26 -0.96 12.20
N SER A 31 1.66 -2.18 12.59
CA SER A 31 2.97 -2.39 13.23
C SER A 31 4.13 -2.10 12.29
N LEU A 32 4.06 -2.62 11.05
CA LEU A 32 5.09 -2.35 10.05
C LEU A 32 5.23 -0.84 9.76
N ALA A 33 4.12 -0.12 9.74
CA ALA A 33 4.11 1.33 9.54
C ALA A 33 4.72 2.12 10.71
N ARG A 34 4.70 1.59 11.95
CA ARG A 34 5.37 2.21 13.11
C ARG A 34 6.88 2.02 13.08
N ASP A 35 7.32 0.86 12.61
CA ASP A 35 8.74 0.49 12.59
C ASP A 35 9.46 0.95 11.30
N GLY A 36 8.70 1.49 10.32
CA GLY A 36 9.20 1.88 9.01
C GLY A 36 8.81 3.30 8.60
N ILE A 37 8.82 3.54 7.29
CA ILE A 37 8.39 4.81 6.69
C ILE A 37 7.04 4.60 6.03
N ARG A 38 6.09 5.50 6.35
CA ARG A 38 4.76 5.56 5.73
C ARG A 38 4.66 6.81 4.88
N PHE A 39 4.21 6.65 3.63
CA PHE A 39 4.02 7.76 2.69
C PHE A 39 2.56 8.21 2.68
N GLU A 40 2.31 9.52 2.86
CA GLU A 40 0.95 10.06 2.86
C GLU A 40 0.39 10.31 1.46
N ASN A 41 1.26 10.45 0.47
CA ASN A 41 0.92 10.87 -0.89
C ASN A 41 1.51 9.89 -1.90
N VAL A 42 0.83 8.76 -2.08
CA VAL A 42 1.15 7.76 -3.11
C VAL A 42 -0.07 7.62 -4.02
N TYR A 43 0.15 7.76 -5.32
CA TYR A 43 -0.89 7.66 -6.33
C TYR A 43 -0.46 6.64 -7.38
N VAL A 44 -1.41 5.85 -7.85
CA VAL A 44 -1.19 4.96 -8.99
C VAL A 44 -1.19 5.79 -10.28
N SER A 45 -0.43 5.32 -11.27
CA SER A 45 -0.39 5.96 -12.60
C SER A 45 -1.70 5.79 -13.37
N ASP A 46 -2.43 4.70 -13.14
CA ASP A 46 -3.68 4.36 -13.82
C ASP A 46 -4.60 3.50 -12.93
N VAL A 47 -5.87 3.40 -13.29
CA VAL A 47 -6.92 2.57 -12.68
C VAL A 47 -7.70 1.90 -13.81
N PRO A 48 -7.33 0.69 -14.27
CA PRO A 48 -7.54 -0.55 -13.51
C PRO A 48 -6.27 -1.34 -13.07
N CYS A 49 -6.49 -2.50 -12.44
CA CYS A 49 -5.49 -3.38 -11.83
C CYS A 49 -4.29 -3.76 -12.73
N HIS A 50 -4.53 -4.04 -14.01
CA HIS A 50 -3.48 -4.48 -14.94
C HIS A 50 -2.52 -3.35 -15.34
N PRO A 51 -2.97 -2.21 -15.90
CA PRO A 51 -2.07 -1.11 -16.26
C PRO A 51 -1.34 -0.53 -15.05
N SER A 52 -2.00 -0.41 -13.88
CA SER A 52 -1.33 0.04 -12.64
C SER A 52 -0.13 -0.83 -12.27
N ARG A 53 -0.28 -2.16 -12.32
CA ARG A 53 0.81 -3.10 -12.00
C ARG A 53 1.88 -3.12 -13.08
N THR A 54 1.50 -3.08 -14.34
CA THR A 54 2.46 -3.01 -15.46
C THR A 54 3.32 -1.75 -15.36
N ALA A 55 2.73 -0.61 -15.03
CA ALA A 55 3.45 0.64 -14.85
C ALA A 55 4.43 0.58 -13.67
N LEU A 56 4.00 0.03 -12.53
CA LEU A 56 4.86 -0.15 -11.35
C LEU A 56 6.10 -1.02 -11.67
N TRP A 57 5.90 -2.15 -12.34
CA TRP A 57 6.99 -3.09 -12.65
C TRP A 57 7.92 -2.60 -13.76
N SER A 58 7.39 -1.87 -14.74
CA SER A 58 8.19 -1.33 -15.84
C SER A 58 8.83 0.04 -15.51
N GLY A 59 8.33 0.72 -14.48
CA GLY A 59 8.72 2.09 -14.12
C GLY A 59 8.31 3.12 -15.16
N ARG A 60 7.22 2.88 -15.90
CA ARG A 60 6.76 3.68 -17.04
C ARG A 60 5.25 3.87 -17.04
#